data_AF-A0A7W1JRV5-F1
#
_entry.id   AF-A0A7W1JRV5-F1
#
_cell.length_a   1.000
_cell.length_b   1.000
_cell.length_c   1.000
_cell.angle_alpha   90.00
_cell.angle_beta   90.00
_cell.angle_gamma   90.00
#
_symmetry.space_group_name_H-M   'P 1'
#
loop_
_entity.id
_entity.type
_entity.pdbx_description
1 polymer ?
#
loop_
_entity_poly.entity_id
_entity_poly.type
_entity_poly.pdbx_seq_one_letter_code
_entity_poly.pdbx_strand_id
1 'polypeptide(L)'
;MITWRPTPGAASYEVLFRRTTAPTHEKIYQAGAGSSFLLPDQLDDGWAAVRAVGSNGHRSLASAVPPPCPILTSRADSVAAGDLIRNCIRAPGR
;
A
#
# COMPACT_ATOMS: atom_id res chain seq x y z
N MET A 1 4.63 10.62 1.68
CA MET A 1 5.49 9.42 1.60
C MET A 1 4.65 8.20 1.92
N ILE A 2 4.76 7.15 1.12
CA ILE A 2 4.06 5.87 1.36
C ILE A 2 5.07 4.79 1.76
N THR A 3 4.62 3.84 2.59
CA THR A 3 5.45 2.77 3.14
C THR A 3 4.69 1.45 3.14
N TRP A 4 5.39 0.34 2.93
CA TRP A 4 4.80 -1.00 2.92
C TRP A 4 5.71 -2.01 3.62
N ARG A 5 5.19 -3.21 3.88
CA ARG A 5 5.98 -4.32 4.39
C ARG A 5 6.80 -4.94 3.27
N PRO A 6 8.10 -5.21 3.45
CA PRO A 6 8.89 -5.93 2.47
C PRO A 6 8.32 -7.33 2.18
N THR A 7 8.28 -7.70 0.91
CA THR A 7 7.94 -9.05 0.44
C THR A 7 9.23 -9.89 0.33
N PRO A 8 9.32 -11.05 1.00
CA PRO A 8 10.45 -11.95 0.84
C PRO A 8 10.66 -12.35 -0.63
N GLY A 9 11.91 -12.27 -1.12
CA GLY A 9 12.26 -12.61 -2.50
C GLY A 9 11.94 -11.54 -3.55
N ALA A 10 11.42 -10.37 -3.16
CA ALA A 10 11.30 -9.23 -4.07
C ALA A 10 12.68 -8.67 -4.42
N ALA A 11 12.95 -8.48 -5.72
CA ALA A 11 14.15 -7.78 -6.20
C ALA A 11 13.94 -6.26 -6.24
N SER A 12 12.72 -5.81 -6.55
CA SER A 12 12.32 -4.40 -6.50
C SER A 12 10.80 -4.26 -6.32
N TYR A 13 10.33 -3.01 -6.26
CA TYR A 13 8.92 -2.66 -6.18
C TYR A 13 8.54 -1.66 -7.27
N GLU A 14 7.30 -1.77 -7.70
CA GLU A 14 6.62 -0.78 -8.53
C GLU A 14 5.46 -0.18 -7.73
N VAL A 15 5.36 1.14 -7.74
CA VAL A 15 4.22 1.88 -7.20
C VAL A 15 3.29 2.19 -8.36
N LEU A 16 2.07 1.69 -8.31
CA LEU A 16 1.03 1.98 -9.28
C LEU A 16 0.16 3.12 -8.76
N PHE A 17 -0.24 4.02 -9.64
CA PHE A 17 -1.15 5.10 -9.31
C PHE A 17 -2.32 5.13 -10.29
N ARG A 18 -3.51 5.40 -9.74
CA ARG A 18 -4.71 5.72 -10.52
C ARG A 18 -5.41 6.93 -9.92
N ARG A 19 -6.02 7.75 -10.76
CA ARG A 19 -6.99 8.75 -10.29
C ARG A 19 -8.22 8.04 -9.69
N THR A 20 -8.91 8.70 -8.78
CA THR A 20 -10.08 8.13 -8.07
C THR A 20 -11.18 7.63 -9.01
N THR A 21 -11.37 8.30 -10.15
CA THR A 21 -12.40 7.94 -11.15
C THR A 21 -11.89 7.00 -12.24
N ALA A 22 -10.58 6.70 -12.26
CA ALA A 22 -10.00 5.87 -13.31
C ALA A 22 -10.26 4.38 -13.03
N PRO A 23 -10.64 3.58 -14.04
CA PRO A 23 -10.93 2.16 -13.88
C PRO A 23 -9.66 1.31 -13.72
N THR A 24 -8.50 1.84 -14.12
CA THR A 24 -7.22 1.12 -14.14
C THR A 24 -6.08 2.01 -13.64
N HIS A 25 -4.95 1.39 -13.30
CA HIS A 25 -3.71 2.12 -13.01
C HIS A 25 -3.20 2.80 -14.27
N GLU A 26 -2.90 4.09 -14.15
CA GLU A 26 -2.51 4.96 -15.26
C GLU A 26 -1.00 5.25 -15.22
N LYS A 27 -0.37 5.12 -14.05
CA LYS A 27 1.06 5.37 -13.86
C LYS A 27 1.72 4.22 -13.11
N ILE A 28 3.00 4.00 -13.44
CA ILE A 28 3.88 3.06 -12.76
C ILE A 28 5.19 3.79 -12.44
N TYR A 29 5.50 3.89 -11.16
CA TYR A 29 6.75 4.44 -10.65
C TYR A 29 7.68 3.29 -10.23
N GLN A 30 8.93 3.35 -10.67
CA GLN A 30 9.95 2.41 -10.23
C GLN A 30 10.46 2.84 -8.86
N ALA A 31 10.12 2.07 -7.81
CA ALA A 31 10.47 2.40 -6.43
C ALA A 31 11.80 1.78 -5.98
N GLY A 32 12.39 0.89 -6.79
CA GLY A 32 13.62 0.19 -6.45
C GLY A 32 13.40 -0.85 -5.35
N ALA A 33 14.46 -1.20 -4.61
CA ALA A 33 14.42 -2.25 -3.58
C ALA A 33 13.88 -1.78 -2.21
N GLY A 34 13.69 -0.47 -2.02
CA GLY A 34 13.22 0.09 -0.76
C GLY A 34 11.75 -0.23 -0.48
N SER A 35 11.35 -0.20 0.79
CA SER A 35 9.96 -0.41 1.23
C SER A 35 9.21 0.89 1.52
N SER A 36 9.66 1.98 0.90
CA SER A 36 9.06 3.30 1.00
C SER A 36 9.32 4.12 -0.24
N PHE A 37 8.39 5.01 -0.60
CA PHE A 37 8.49 5.84 -1.79
C PHE A 37 7.86 7.22 -1.57
N LEU A 38 8.51 8.27 -2.07
CA LEU A 38 7.94 9.61 -2.12
C LEU A 38 7.11 9.72 -3.40
N LEU A 39 5.79 9.54 -3.26
CA LEU A 39 4.86 9.65 -4.37
C LEU A 39 4.81 11.10 -4.89
N PRO A 40 4.96 11.33 -6.21
CA PRO A 40 4.81 12.66 -6.80
C PRO A 40 3.36 13.18 -6.78
N ASP A 41 2.39 12.27 -6.88
CA ASP A 41 0.96 12.59 -6.83
C ASP A 41 0.42 12.62 -5.39
N GLN A 42 -0.61 13.43 -5.14
CA GLN A 42 -1.35 13.41 -3.87
C GLN A 42 -2.39 12.28 -3.84
N LEU A 43 -2.68 11.76 -2.63
CA LEU A 43 -3.60 10.62 -2.43
C LEU A 43 -5.06 11.03 -2.19
N ASP A 44 -5.37 12.32 -2.09
CA ASP A 44 -6.73 12.83 -2.15
C ASP A 44 -7.30 12.78 -3.58
N ASP A 45 -6.43 12.96 -4.59
CA ASP A 45 -6.79 12.88 -6.01
C ASP A 45 -6.71 11.47 -6.61
N GLY A 46 -6.20 10.49 -5.86
CA GLY A 46 -6.01 9.14 -6.39
C GLY A 46 -5.61 8.08 -5.39
N TRP A 47 -5.43 6.87 -5.91
CA TRP A 47 -5.11 5.68 -5.16
C TRP A 47 -3.73 5.18 -5.56
N ALA A 48 -2.91 4.86 -4.57
CA ALA A 48 -1.65 4.16 -4.77
C ALA A 48 -1.78 2.68 -4.39
N ALA A 49 -1.09 1.86 -5.16
CA ALA A 49 -0.86 0.45 -4.86
C ALA A 49 0.62 0.12 -5.08
N VAL A 50 1.08 -0.97 -4.47
CA VAL A 50 2.45 -1.47 -4.61
C VAL A 50 2.39 -2.91 -5.06
N ARG A 51 3.30 -3.29 -5.96
CA ARG A 51 3.56 -4.69 -6.29
C ARG A 51 5.06 -4.99 -6.23
N ALA A 52 5.40 -6.20 -5.83
CA ALA A 52 6.76 -6.70 -5.87
C ALA A 52 7.12 -7.13 -7.29
N VAL A 53 8.40 -6.98 -7.64
CA VAL A 53 9.00 -7.48 -8.87
C VAL A 53 10.10 -8.48 -8.47
N GLY A 54 10.01 -9.71 -8.97
CA GLY A 54 11.02 -10.74 -8.78
C GLY A 54 12.27 -10.50 -9.62
N SER A 55 13.37 -11.21 -9.34
CA SER A 55 14.62 -11.13 -10.11
C SER A 55 14.46 -11.55 -11.58
N ASN A 56 13.46 -12.37 -11.88
CA ASN A 56 13.05 -12.77 -13.22
C ASN A 56 12.07 -11.76 -13.88
N GLY A 57 11.79 -10.63 -13.24
CA GLY A 57 10.85 -9.62 -13.72
C GLY A 57 9.37 -9.96 -13.51
N HIS A 58 9.02 -11.07 -12.85
CA HIS A 58 7.61 -11.36 -12.58
C HIS A 58 7.03 -10.39 -11.56
N ARG A 59 5.78 -9.96 -11.78
CA ARG A 59 5.09 -9.03 -10.88
C ARG A 59 4.08 -9.78 -10.02
N SER A 60 4.04 -9.44 -8.73
CA SER A 60 2.97 -9.88 -7.84
C SER A 60 1.65 -9.17 -8.18
N LEU A 61 0.58 -9.60 -7.52
CA LEU A 61 -0.62 -8.79 -7.40
C LEU A 61 -0.29 -7.44 -6.74
N ALA A 62 -1.04 -6.41 -7.11
CA ALA A 62 -0.96 -5.09 -6.51
C ALA A 62 -1.73 -5.07 -5.18
N SER A 63 -1.17 -4.42 -4.17
CA SER A 63 -1.79 -4.19 -2.86
C SER A 63 -1.91 -2.70 -2.60
N ALA A 64 -3.06 -2.23 -2.11
CA ALA A 64 -3.28 -0.82 -1.81
C ALA A 64 -2.33 -0.32 -0.71
N VAL A 65 -1.83 0.92 -0.83
CA VAL A 65 -0.97 1.55 0.17
C VAL A 65 -1.45 2.99 0.45
N PRO A 66 -1.79 3.33 1.72
CA PRO A 66 -1.80 2.45 2.88
C PRO A 66 -2.83 1.31 2.73
N PRO A 67 -2.61 0.15 3.39
CA PRO A 67 -3.55 -0.95 3.34
C PRO A 67 -4.90 -0.52 3.93
N PRO A 68 -6.03 -1.04 3.42
CA PRO A 68 -7.33 -0.74 3.98
C PRO A 68 -7.39 -1.16 5.44
N CYS A 69 -8.11 -0.39 6.25
CA CYS A 69 -8.31 -0.76 7.65
C CYS A 69 -9.02 -2.12 7.74
N PRO A 70 -8.58 -3.00 8.64
CA PRO A 70 -9.18 -4.32 8.79
C PRO A 70 -10.65 -4.18 9.21
N ILE A 71 -11.53 -4.95 8.58
CA ILE A 71 -12.92 -5.09 9.04
C ILE A 71 -12.91 -6.04 10.24
N LEU A 72 -13.40 -5.56 11.39
CA LEU A 72 -13.50 -6.35 12.60
C LEU A 72 -14.88 -6.98 12.67
N THR A 73 -14.96 -8.28 12.45
CA THR A 73 -16.23 -9.01 12.41
C THR A 73 -16.57 -9.66 13.74
N SER A 74 -15.56 -9.89 14.58
CA SER A 74 -15.71 -10.48 15.91
C SER A 74 -14.88 -9.76 16.98
N ARG A 75 -15.24 -10.03 18.25
CA ARG A 75 -14.46 -9.56 19.40
C ARG A 75 -13.05 -10.17 19.41
N ALA A 76 -12.88 -11.39 18.90
CA ALA A 76 -11.57 -12.02 18.75
C ALA A 76 -10.71 -11.30 17.71
N ASP A 77 -11.29 -10.89 16.58
CA ASP A 77 -10.60 -10.10 15.55
C ASP A 77 -10.14 -8.75 16.09
N SER A 78 -10.94 -8.15 16.96
CA SER A 78 -10.62 -6.88 17.62
C SER A 78 -9.42 -6.99 18.56
N VAL A 79 -9.24 -8.13 19.24
CA VAL A 79 -8.10 -8.39 20.12
C VAL A 79 -6.83 -8.69 19.30
N ALA A 80 -6.95 -9.51 18.25
CA ALA A 80 -5.83 -9.86 17.37
C ALA A 80 -5.32 -8.65 16.57
N ALA A 81 -6.21 -7.72 16.20
CA ALA A 81 -5.87 -6.54 15.43
C ALA A 81 -5.47 -5.32 16.30
N GLY A 82 -5.32 -5.48 17.61
CA GLY A 82 -5.12 -4.39 18.58
C GLY A 82 -4.05 -3.35 18.17
N ASP A 83 -2.93 -3.75 17.58
CA ASP A 83 -1.90 -2.82 17.09
C ASP A 83 -2.12 -2.33 15.65
N LEU A 84 -2.82 -3.11 14.82
CA LEU A 84 -3.16 -2.75 13.44
C LEU A 84 -4.27 -1.69 13.39
N ILE A 85 -5.18 -1.68 14.36
CA ILE A 85 -6.32 -0.75 14.41
C ILE A 85 -5.92 0.61 15.02
N ARG A 86 -4.96 0.66 15.96
CA ARG A 86 -4.56 1.93 16.61
C ARG A 86 -4.15 3.02 15.61
N ASN A 87 -3.57 2.62 14.48
CA ASN A 87 -3.15 3.54 13.41
C ASN A 87 -4.31 3.97 12.48
N CYS A 88 -5.45 3.25 12.51
CA CYS A 88 -6.65 3.53 11.73
C CYS A 88 -7.71 4.34 12.50
N ILE A 89 -7.73 4.29 13.84
CA ILE A 89 -8.73 4.98 14.68
C ILE A 89 -8.32 6.42 15.01
N ARG A 90 -7.02 6.72 15.05
CA ARG A 90 -6.56 8.07 15.39
C ARG A 90 -6.47 8.90 14.11
N ALA A 91 -7.40 9.85 13.93
CA ALA A 91 -7.16 10.98 13.05
C ALA A 91 -5.80 11.61 13.43
N PRO A 92 -5.00 12.12 12.46
CA PRO A 92 -3.80 12.87 12.81
C PRO A 92 -4.23 14.01 13.74
N GLY A 93 -3.82 13.92 15.00
CA GLY A 93 -4.07 14.97 15.96
C GLY A 93 -3.23 16.17 15.58
N ARG A 94 -3.83 17.16 14.91
CA ARG A 94 -4.13 18.47 15.49
C ARG A 94 -5.00 19.28 14.55
#